data_AF-A0A951CN64-F1
#
_entry.id   AF-A0A951CN64-F1
#
_cell.length_a   1.000
_cell.length_b   1.000
_cell.length_c   1.000
_cell.angle_alpha   90.00
_cell.angle_beta   90.00
_cell.angle_gamma   90.00
#
_symmetry.space_group_name_H-M   'P 1'
#
loop_
_entity.id
_entity.type
_entity.pdbx_description
1 polymer ?
#
loop_
_entity_poly.entity_id
_entity_poly.type
_entity_poly.pdbx_seq_one_letter_code
_entity_poly.pdbx_strand_id
1 'polypeptide(L)'
;MGRISGAPDSRNRFCDPEKFELLGPTVGPDILTAWLTHGLDLGNHTYSHPDINSVSAEEFEQEIVAGESTIRPLMERAGKTLAFLRFPFNHTGDTKSKYDTIAAFLAGRGYSVATCTIDTSDYIFNDAYLRILAANDRVAAQKLRDEYVAYTSAEIDYYAALNKQVLGYEPPEVMLLHDNRLNAGYHR
;
A
#
# COMPACT_ATOMS: atom_id res chain seq x y z
N MET A 1 -28.17 2.18 9.42
CA MET A 1 -27.27 1.80 10.53
C MET A 1 -26.24 0.84 9.96
N GLY A 2 -25.20 1.38 9.30
CA GLY A 2 -24.16 0.57 8.65
C GLY A 2 -23.03 0.33 9.64
N ARG A 3 -22.71 -0.93 9.93
CA ARG A 3 -21.47 -1.29 10.65
C ARG A 3 -20.31 -1.07 9.69
N ILE A 4 -19.50 -0.04 9.92
CA ILE A 4 -18.16 0.04 9.36
C ILE A 4 -17.32 -0.94 10.19
N SER A 5 -17.12 -2.16 9.67
CA SER A 5 -16.18 -3.10 10.25
C SER A 5 -14.76 -2.68 9.88
N GLY A 6 -14.22 -1.69 10.60
CA GLY A 6 -12.78 -1.49 10.63
C GLY A 6 -12.17 -2.65 11.42
N ALA A 7 -11.39 -3.51 10.78
CA ALA A 7 -10.56 -4.48 11.48
C ALA A 7 -9.55 -3.68 12.33
N PRO A 8 -9.60 -3.71 13.66
CA PRO A 8 -8.83 -2.79 14.51
C PRO A 8 -7.32 -3.05 14.55
N ASP A 9 -6.81 -4.05 13.83
CA ASP A 9 -5.43 -4.54 13.98
C ASP A 9 -4.79 -5.12 12.69
N SER A 10 -5.38 -4.90 11.52
CA SER A 10 -4.81 -5.46 10.27
C SER A 10 -3.69 -4.54 9.74
N ARG A 11 -2.44 -4.90 10.03
CA ARG A 11 -1.27 -4.35 9.33
C ARG A 11 -1.15 -5.02 7.96
N ASN A 12 -1.83 -4.43 6.97
CA ASN A 12 -1.82 -4.92 5.59
C ASN A 12 -0.55 -4.50 4.85
N ARG A 13 0.06 -5.42 4.10
CA ARG A 13 1.08 -5.16 3.08
C ARG A 13 0.45 -5.33 1.71
N PHE A 14 0.24 -4.22 1.00
CA PHE A 14 -0.28 -4.23 -0.36
C PHE A 14 0.82 -4.65 -1.32
N CYS A 15 0.61 -5.76 -2.02
CA CYS A 15 1.64 -6.44 -2.79
C CYS A 15 1.39 -6.29 -4.28
N ASP A 16 2.44 -5.97 -5.03
CA ASP A 16 2.53 -6.10 -6.50
C ASP A 16 3.32 -7.38 -6.81
N PRO A 17 2.68 -8.54 -7.08
CA PRO A 17 3.38 -9.80 -7.31
C PRO A 17 4.53 -9.76 -8.31
N GLU A 18 4.43 -8.98 -9.39
CA GLU A 18 5.52 -8.86 -10.36
C GLU A 18 6.84 -8.45 -9.68
N LYS A 19 6.80 -7.53 -8.71
CA LYS A 19 8.00 -7.10 -7.97
C LYS A 19 8.62 -8.23 -7.16
N PHE A 20 7.81 -9.12 -6.59
CA PHE A 20 8.32 -10.27 -5.81
C PHE A 20 8.86 -11.37 -6.73
N GLU A 21 8.23 -11.58 -7.89
CA GLU A 21 8.68 -12.54 -8.89
C GLU A 21 10.03 -12.14 -9.50
N LEU A 22 10.27 -10.84 -9.68
CA LEU A 22 11.57 -10.30 -10.11
C LEU A 22 12.71 -10.58 -9.10
N LEU A 23 12.40 -10.87 -7.83
CA LEU A 23 13.37 -11.32 -6.82
C LEU A 23 13.71 -12.81 -6.94
N GLY A 24 13.08 -13.52 -7.88
CA GLY A 24 13.27 -14.95 -8.13
C GLY A 24 12.38 -15.86 -7.28
N PRO A 25 12.43 -17.18 -7.53
CA PRO A 25 11.46 -18.15 -7.01
C PRO A 25 11.59 -18.45 -5.51
N THR A 26 12.55 -17.83 -4.82
CA THR A 26 12.83 -18.08 -3.40
C THR A 26 12.63 -16.80 -2.59
N VAL A 27 13.35 -15.73 -2.92
CA VAL A 27 13.37 -14.50 -2.11
C VAL A 27 12.00 -13.85 -1.99
N GLY A 28 11.27 -13.69 -3.11
CA GLY A 28 9.92 -13.09 -3.09
C GLY A 28 8.93 -13.89 -2.22
N PRO A 29 8.74 -15.20 -2.48
CA PRO A 29 7.89 -16.05 -1.66
C PRO A 29 8.29 -16.10 -0.18
N ASP A 30 9.59 -16.08 0.14
CA ASP A 30 10.09 -16.08 1.51
C ASP A 30 9.73 -14.78 2.25
N ILE A 31 9.82 -13.62 1.59
CA ILE A 31 9.40 -12.33 2.16
C ILE A 31 7.91 -12.34 2.47
N LEU A 32 7.07 -12.77 1.51
CA LEU A 32 5.62 -12.82 1.69
C LEU A 32 5.24 -13.79 2.82
N THR A 33 5.91 -14.94 2.90
CA THR A 33 5.72 -15.91 3.98
C THR A 33 6.16 -15.34 5.33
N ALA A 34 7.28 -14.64 5.38
CA ALA A 34 7.76 -14.00 6.61
C ALA A 34 6.79 -12.93 7.11
N TRP A 35 6.21 -12.13 6.23
CA TRP A 35 5.17 -11.16 6.63
C TRP A 35 3.97 -11.85 7.28
N LEU A 36 3.47 -12.93 6.68
CA LEU A 36 2.38 -13.73 7.23
C LEU A 36 2.73 -14.34 8.60
N THR A 37 3.94 -14.91 8.75
CA THR A 37 4.37 -15.52 10.02
C THR A 37 4.58 -14.50 11.13
N HIS A 38 4.89 -13.24 10.77
CA HIS A 38 4.95 -12.11 11.69
C HIS A 38 3.58 -11.44 11.94
N GLY A 39 2.49 -12.05 11.46
CA GLY A 39 1.13 -11.60 11.71
C GLY A 39 0.66 -10.42 10.86
N LEU A 40 1.40 -10.08 9.80
CA LEU A 40 0.94 -9.12 8.79
C LEU A 40 0.01 -9.82 7.80
N ASP A 41 -0.95 -9.06 7.26
CA ASP A 41 -1.85 -9.54 6.21
C ASP A 41 -1.33 -9.06 4.84
N LEU A 42 -1.59 -9.83 3.79
CA LEU A 42 -1.33 -9.41 2.41
C LEU A 42 -2.60 -8.78 1.82
N GLY A 43 -2.43 -7.64 1.16
CA GLY A 43 -3.46 -6.98 0.36
C GLY A 43 -3.10 -7.01 -1.12
N ASN A 44 -4.12 -6.99 -1.98
CA ASN A 44 -3.92 -6.94 -3.42
C ASN A 44 -3.62 -5.49 -3.85
N HIS A 45 -2.53 -5.29 -4.59
CA HIS A 45 -2.16 -3.99 -5.15
C HIS A 45 -2.11 -3.98 -6.68
N THR A 46 -2.80 -4.95 -7.28
CA THR A 46 -2.67 -5.41 -8.68
C THR A 46 -1.38 -6.17 -8.95
N TYR A 47 -1.19 -6.66 -10.17
CA TYR A 47 -0.04 -7.49 -10.50
C TYR A 47 1.20 -6.66 -10.84
N SER A 48 1.08 -5.74 -11.80
CA SER A 48 2.16 -4.92 -12.34
C SER A 48 2.09 -3.44 -11.92
N HIS A 49 1.18 -3.09 -11.01
CA HIS A 49 0.97 -1.72 -10.52
C HIS A 49 0.61 -0.69 -11.62
N PRO A 50 -0.28 -0.97 -12.59
CA PRO A 50 -0.71 0.03 -13.55
C PRO A 50 -1.65 1.06 -12.90
N ASP A 51 -1.64 2.27 -13.43
CA ASP A 51 -2.67 3.26 -13.13
C ASP A 51 -3.96 2.87 -13.89
N ILE A 52 -5.06 2.67 -13.16
CA ILE A 52 -6.40 2.41 -13.73
C ILE A 52 -6.84 3.48 -14.74
N ASN A 53 -6.35 4.71 -14.61
CA ASN A 53 -6.65 5.79 -15.55
C ASN A 53 -5.95 5.59 -16.91
N SER A 54 -4.89 4.78 -16.95
CA SER A 54 -4.07 4.54 -18.14
C SER A 54 -4.41 3.25 -18.88
N VAL A 55 -5.29 2.42 -18.32
CA VAL A 55 -5.73 1.14 -18.90
C VAL A 55 -7.26 1.07 -19.00
N SER A 56 -7.77 0.10 -19.76
CA SER A 56 -9.20 -0.23 -19.78
C SER A 56 -9.66 -0.87 -18.46
N ALA A 57 -10.98 -0.92 -18.24
CA ALA A 57 -11.52 -1.60 -17.06
C ALA A 57 -11.20 -3.10 -17.11
N GLU A 58 -11.32 -3.70 -18.29
CA GLU A 58 -11.08 -5.12 -18.52
C GLU A 58 -9.61 -5.50 -18.27
N GLU A 59 -8.66 -4.68 -18.73
CA GLU A 59 -7.23 -4.87 -18.41
C GLU A 59 -6.98 -4.75 -16.89
N PHE A 60 -7.63 -3.79 -16.23
CA PHE A 60 -7.48 -3.63 -14.78
C PHE A 60 -8.09 -4.79 -13.98
N GLU A 61 -9.22 -5.37 -14.44
CA GLU A 61 -9.77 -6.61 -13.84
C GLU A 61 -8.80 -7.78 -13.96
N GLN A 62 -8.13 -7.92 -15.10
CA GLN A 62 -7.10 -8.95 -15.31
C GLN A 62 -5.92 -8.77 -14.36
N GLU A 63 -5.49 -7.53 -14.16
CA GLU A 63 -4.44 -7.15 -13.21
C GLU A 63 -4.81 -7.51 -11.75
N ILE A 64 -6.07 -7.27 -11.35
CA ILE A 64 -6.58 -7.68 -10.04
C ILE A 64 -6.54 -9.20 -9.90
N VAL A 65 -6.99 -9.94 -10.93
CA VAL A 65 -7.04 -11.41 -10.91
C VAL A 65 -5.64 -12.02 -10.91
N ALA A 66 -4.71 -11.47 -11.69
CA ALA A 66 -3.32 -11.89 -11.72
C ALA A 66 -2.69 -11.69 -10.34
N GLY A 67 -2.86 -10.50 -9.75
CA GLY A 67 -2.37 -10.20 -8.40
C GLY A 67 -2.93 -11.15 -7.34
N GLU A 68 -4.23 -11.42 -7.43
CA GLU A 68 -4.94 -12.35 -6.55
C GLU A 68 -4.39 -13.78 -6.64
N SER A 69 -4.08 -14.26 -7.84
CA SER A 69 -3.64 -15.63 -8.06
C SER A 69 -2.32 -15.96 -7.35
N THR A 70 -1.46 -14.95 -7.15
CA THR A 70 -0.20 -15.11 -6.40
C THR A 70 -0.40 -15.08 -4.89
N ILE A 71 -1.20 -14.14 -4.36
CA ILE A 71 -1.26 -13.90 -2.90
C ILE A 71 -2.40 -14.62 -2.18
N ARG A 72 -3.51 -14.95 -2.86
CA ARG A 72 -4.67 -15.64 -2.25
C ARG A 72 -4.27 -17.00 -1.68
N PRO A 73 -3.52 -17.88 -2.38
CA PRO A 73 -3.12 -19.18 -1.82
C PRO A 73 -2.25 -19.04 -0.57
N LEU A 74 -1.44 -17.98 -0.47
CA LEU A 74 -0.61 -17.71 0.71
C LEU A 74 -1.46 -17.31 1.91
N MET A 75 -2.44 -16.42 1.70
CA MET A 75 -3.41 -16.03 2.73
C MET A 75 -4.22 -17.24 3.23
N GLU A 76 -4.73 -18.06 2.31
CA GLU A 76 -5.52 -19.25 2.64
C GLU A 76 -4.72 -20.29 3.44
N ARG A 77 -3.46 -20.54 3.05
CA ARG A 77 -2.54 -21.41 3.81
C ARG A 77 -2.26 -20.89 5.22
N ALA A 78 -2.28 -19.57 5.41
CA ALA A 78 -2.15 -18.93 6.71
C ALA A 78 -3.49 -18.85 7.49
N GLY A 79 -4.57 -19.41 6.96
CA GLY A 79 -5.91 -19.37 7.57
C GLY A 79 -6.54 -17.97 7.56
N LYS A 80 -6.11 -17.10 6.64
CA LYS A 80 -6.55 -15.71 6.51
C LYS A 80 -7.34 -15.50 5.22
N THR A 81 -8.12 -14.42 5.17
CA THR A 81 -8.88 -14.02 3.99
C THR A 81 -8.20 -12.85 3.29
N LEU A 82 -7.97 -12.96 1.98
CA LEU A 82 -7.57 -11.82 1.16
C LEU A 82 -8.77 -10.88 0.98
N ALA A 83 -8.84 -9.83 1.78
CA ALA A 83 -10.02 -8.98 1.92
C ALA A 83 -9.86 -7.57 1.36
N PHE A 84 -8.63 -7.10 1.15
CA PHE A 84 -8.37 -5.71 0.78
C PHE A 84 -7.66 -5.59 -0.57
N LEU A 85 -8.13 -4.64 -1.37
CA LEU A 85 -7.42 -4.12 -2.52
C LEU A 85 -7.10 -2.64 -2.30
N ARG A 86 -5.90 -2.21 -2.65
CA ARG A 86 -5.55 -0.80 -2.76
C ARG A 86 -5.22 -0.49 -4.21
N PHE A 87 -5.78 0.59 -4.74
CA PHE A 87 -5.45 1.04 -6.09
C PHE A 87 -4.03 1.63 -6.14
N PRO A 88 -3.22 1.26 -7.15
CA PRO A 88 -2.03 2.03 -7.51
C PRO A 88 -2.36 3.52 -7.65
N PHE A 89 -1.45 4.37 -7.18
CA PHE A 89 -1.57 5.84 -7.26
C PHE A 89 -2.82 6.46 -6.57
N ASN A 90 -3.57 5.67 -5.80
CA ASN A 90 -4.89 6.04 -5.23
C ASN A 90 -5.93 6.48 -6.28
N HIS A 91 -5.69 6.18 -7.57
CA HIS A 91 -6.63 6.46 -8.63
C HIS A 91 -7.71 5.37 -8.68
N THR A 92 -8.97 5.75 -8.76
CA THR A 92 -10.10 4.80 -8.77
C THR A 92 -10.84 4.76 -10.12
N GLY A 93 -10.23 5.33 -11.16
CA GLY A 93 -10.82 5.48 -12.49
C GLY A 93 -11.15 6.94 -12.81
N ASP A 94 -10.94 7.29 -14.08
CA ASP A 94 -11.08 8.61 -14.67
C ASP A 94 -12.51 8.91 -15.16
N THR A 95 -13.37 7.89 -15.19
CA THR A 95 -14.78 8.01 -15.54
C THR A 95 -15.64 7.28 -14.52
N LYS A 96 -16.87 7.76 -14.33
CA LYS A 96 -17.85 7.09 -13.46
C LYS A 96 -18.10 5.64 -13.88
N SER A 97 -18.19 5.38 -15.19
CA SER A 97 -18.42 4.03 -15.71
C SER A 97 -17.27 3.09 -15.34
N LYS A 98 -16.01 3.53 -15.50
CA LYS A 98 -14.84 2.72 -15.13
C LYS A 98 -14.81 2.44 -13.62
N TYR A 99 -15.06 3.46 -12.81
CA TYR A 99 -15.19 3.31 -11.35
C TYR A 99 -16.28 2.30 -10.97
N ASP A 100 -17.49 2.45 -11.50
CA ASP A 100 -18.63 1.58 -11.18
C ASP A 100 -18.36 0.12 -11.57
N THR A 101 -17.77 -0.11 -12.76
CA THR A 101 -17.39 -1.44 -13.23
C THR A 101 -16.42 -2.11 -12.26
N ILE A 102 -15.32 -1.43 -11.93
CA ILE A 102 -14.31 -2.02 -11.03
C ILE A 102 -14.85 -2.16 -9.60
N ALA A 103 -15.64 -1.21 -9.11
CA ALA A 103 -16.27 -1.33 -7.79
C ALA A 103 -17.20 -2.56 -7.71
N ALA A 104 -18.00 -2.82 -8.76
CA ALA A 104 -18.85 -4.00 -8.83
C ALA A 104 -18.03 -5.30 -8.90
N PHE A 105 -16.96 -5.30 -9.70
CA PHE A 105 -16.03 -6.42 -9.80
C PHE A 105 -15.38 -6.76 -8.46
N LEU A 106 -14.85 -5.76 -7.75
CA LEU A 106 -14.26 -5.93 -6.42
C LEU A 106 -15.27 -6.47 -5.40
N ALA A 107 -16.49 -5.92 -5.37
CA ALA A 107 -17.55 -6.39 -4.48
C ALA A 107 -17.93 -7.85 -4.75
N GLY A 108 -18.04 -8.25 -6.02
CA GLY A 108 -18.31 -9.64 -6.41
C GLY A 108 -17.23 -10.63 -5.97
N ARG A 109 -16.00 -10.17 -5.73
CA ARG A 109 -14.87 -10.96 -5.23
C ARG A 109 -14.63 -10.85 -3.72
N GLY A 110 -15.48 -10.08 -3.02
CA GLY A 110 -15.38 -9.89 -1.57
C GLY A 110 -14.28 -8.92 -1.14
N TYR A 111 -13.77 -8.07 -2.03
CA TYR A 111 -12.81 -7.03 -1.67
C TYR A 111 -13.49 -5.82 -1.04
N SER A 112 -12.79 -5.23 -0.07
CA SER A 112 -12.95 -3.85 0.36
C SER A 112 -11.79 -3.02 -0.18
N VAL A 113 -12.08 -1.78 -0.59
CA VAL A 113 -11.03 -0.84 -0.99
C VAL A 113 -10.35 -0.28 0.25
N ALA A 114 -9.04 -0.44 0.35
CA ALA A 114 -8.26 0.14 1.43
C ALA A 114 -8.00 1.62 1.17
N THR A 115 -8.52 2.47 2.06
CA THR A 115 -8.34 3.92 2.01
C THR A 115 -7.00 4.34 2.60
N CYS A 116 -6.61 5.58 2.36
CA CYS A 116 -5.50 6.25 3.04
C CYS A 116 -5.97 7.64 3.41
N THR A 117 -5.65 8.05 4.62
CA THR A 117 -5.97 9.38 5.16
C THR A 117 -4.72 10.21 5.41
N ILE A 118 -3.53 9.58 5.39
CA ILE A 118 -2.22 10.24 5.57
C ILE A 118 -1.24 9.70 4.53
N ASP A 119 -0.82 10.55 3.59
CA ASP A 119 0.23 10.24 2.61
C ASP A 119 1.46 11.09 2.89
N THR A 120 2.60 10.45 3.14
CA THR A 120 3.85 11.15 3.46
C THR A 120 4.79 11.27 2.26
N SER A 121 4.40 10.77 1.09
CA SER A 121 5.25 10.77 -0.11
C SER A 121 6.69 10.29 0.16
N ASP A 122 6.82 9.27 1.01
CA ASP A 122 8.09 8.76 1.54
C ASP A 122 9.06 8.29 0.43
N TYR A 123 8.52 7.91 -0.74
CA TYR A 123 9.30 7.57 -1.92
C TYR A 123 10.21 8.72 -2.39
N ILE A 124 9.79 9.98 -2.26
CA ILE A 124 10.60 11.15 -2.63
C ILE A 124 11.84 11.26 -1.73
N PHE A 125 11.64 11.08 -0.42
CA PHE A 125 12.74 11.06 0.54
C PHE A 125 13.65 9.86 0.30
N ASN A 126 13.09 8.69 0.00
CA ASN A 126 13.87 7.50 -0.31
C ASN A 126 14.76 7.70 -1.55
N ASP A 127 14.27 8.32 -2.61
CA ASP A 127 15.07 8.60 -3.81
C ASP A 127 16.28 9.49 -3.49
N ALA A 128 16.08 10.55 -2.70
CA ALA A 128 17.17 11.39 -2.22
C ALA A 128 18.13 10.61 -1.31
N TYR A 129 17.59 9.78 -0.41
CA TYR A 129 18.37 8.96 0.51
C TYR A 129 19.29 7.98 -0.23
N LEU A 130 18.78 7.30 -1.27
CA LEU A 130 19.57 6.38 -2.08
C LEU A 130 20.74 7.08 -2.80
N ARG A 131 20.53 8.30 -3.30
CA ARG A 131 21.60 9.12 -3.91
C ARG A 131 22.67 9.51 -2.89
N ILE A 132 22.27 9.88 -1.67
CA ILE A 132 23.20 10.22 -0.58
C ILE A 132 24.00 8.99 -0.14
N LEU A 133 23.35 7.83 -0.02
CA LEU A 133 24.04 6.57 0.29
C LEU A 133 25.07 6.20 -0.78
N ALA A 134 24.74 6.38 -2.06
CA ALA A 134 25.67 6.14 -3.18
C ALA A 134 26.90 7.07 -3.12
N ALA A 135 26.75 8.28 -2.58
CA ALA A 135 27.86 9.21 -2.33
C ALA A 135 28.66 8.89 -1.03
N ASN A 136 28.27 7.87 -0.27
CA ASN A 136 28.84 7.51 1.05
C ASN A 136 28.80 8.63 2.10
N ASP A 137 27.89 9.61 1.96
CA ASP A 137 27.76 10.70 2.92
C ASP A 137 26.83 10.31 4.08
N ARG A 138 27.44 9.73 5.11
CA ARG A 138 26.71 9.26 6.31
C ARG A 138 26.09 10.41 7.11
N VAL A 139 26.68 11.61 7.07
CA VAL A 139 26.18 12.77 7.83
C VAL A 139 24.92 13.30 7.15
N ALA A 140 24.95 13.48 5.83
CA ALA A 140 23.76 13.85 5.07
C ALA A 140 22.68 12.77 5.14
N ALA A 141 23.06 11.48 5.16
CA ALA A 141 22.11 10.37 5.29
C ALA A 141 21.35 10.44 6.60
N GLN A 142 22.06 10.68 7.73
CA GLN A 142 21.41 10.83 9.02
C GLN A 142 20.53 12.08 9.07
N LYS A 143 21.02 13.21 8.55
CA LYS A 143 20.24 14.46 8.48
C LYS A 143 18.94 14.27 7.72
N LEU A 144 18.97 13.63 6.55
CA LEU A 144 17.76 13.36 5.75
C LEU A 144 16.77 12.50 6.51
N ARG A 145 17.23 11.50 7.28
CA ARG A 145 16.35 10.67 8.11
C ARG A 145 15.65 11.49 9.19
N ASP A 146 16.37 12.37 9.87
CA ASP A 146 15.80 13.24 10.90
C ASP A 146 14.77 14.20 10.29
N GLU A 147 15.06 14.76 9.11
CA GLU A 147 14.13 15.59 8.35
C GLU A 147 12.90 14.82 7.88
N TYR A 148 13.06 13.57 7.44
CA TYR A 148 11.94 12.70 7.06
C TYR A 148 11.00 12.44 8.24
N VAL A 149 11.53 12.11 9.43
CA VAL A 149 10.68 11.90 10.62
C VAL A 149 9.97 13.18 11.03
N ALA A 150 10.66 14.31 11.01
CA ALA A 150 10.06 15.61 11.33
C ALA A 150 8.95 15.98 10.32
N TYR A 151 9.19 15.75 9.03
CA TYR A 151 8.20 15.94 7.97
C TYR A 151 6.99 15.03 8.16
N THR A 152 7.20 13.72 8.36
CA THR A 152 6.11 12.76 8.63
C THR A 152 5.26 13.17 9.83
N SER A 153 5.89 13.66 10.91
CA SER A 153 5.14 14.17 12.06
C SER A 153 4.26 15.37 11.70
N ALA A 154 4.77 16.31 10.89
CA ALA A 154 4.00 17.46 10.44
C ALA A 154 2.85 17.08 9.49
N GLU A 155 3.07 16.10 8.61
CA GLU A 155 2.02 15.58 7.72
C GLU A 155 0.88 14.91 8.50
N ILE A 156 1.18 14.17 9.57
CA ILE A 156 0.15 13.58 10.44
C ILE A 156 -0.77 14.67 11.00
N ASP A 157 -0.19 15.75 11.56
CA ASP A 157 -0.97 16.87 12.11
C ASP A 157 -1.77 17.59 11.01
N TYR A 158 -1.15 17.79 9.84
CA TYR A 158 -1.79 18.41 8.69
C TYR A 158 -3.02 17.63 8.22
N TYR A 159 -2.87 16.32 7.98
CA TYR A 159 -3.95 15.47 7.50
C TYR A 159 -5.07 15.31 8.54
N ALA A 160 -4.75 15.19 9.84
CA ALA A 160 -5.78 15.15 10.89
C ALA A 160 -6.65 16.43 10.87
N ALA A 161 -6.02 17.60 10.71
CA ALA A 161 -6.74 18.87 10.59
C ALA A 161 -7.56 18.96 9.29
N LEU A 162 -6.98 18.56 8.15
CA LEU A 162 -7.63 18.56 6.85
C LEU A 162 -8.84 17.62 6.82
N ASN A 163 -8.69 16.40 7.35
CA ASN A 163 -9.75 15.40 7.44
C ASN A 163 -10.96 15.96 8.21
N LYS A 164 -10.72 16.59 9.36
CA LYS A 164 -11.78 17.26 10.13
C LYS A 164 -12.45 18.40 9.36
N GLN A 165 -11.68 19.19 8.62
CA GLN A 165 -12.22 20.28 7.82
C GLN A 165 -13.11 19.79 6.67
N VAL A 166 -12.70 18.73 5.97
CA VAL A 166 -13.36 18.23 4.77
C VAL A 166 -14.53 17.30 5.11
N LEU A 167 -14.35 16.40 6.08
CA LEU A 167 -15.33 15.38 6.43
C LEU A 167 -16.26 15.80 7.58
N GLY A 168 -15.88 16.83 8.34
CA GLY A 168 -16.59 17.27 9.55
C GLY A 168 -16.29 16.43 10.80
N TYR A 169 -15.41 15.43 10.70
CA TYR A 169 -14.94 14.59 11.81
C TYR A 169 -13.54 14.05 11.50
N GLU A 170 -12.86 13.51 12.52
CA GLU A 170 -11.58 12.83 12.37
C GLU A 170 -11.82 11.33 12.14
N PRO A 171 -11.57 10.80 10.93
CA PRO A 171 -11.71 9.37 10.65
C PRO A 171 -10.58 8.57 11.30
N PRO A 172 -10.68 7.23 11.37
CA PRO A 172 -9.53 6.40 11.68
C PRO A 172 -8.37 6.71 10.72
N GLU A 173 -7.20 7.03 11.28
CA GLU A 173 -6.04 7.41 10.50
C GLU A 173 -5.32 6.18 9.93
N VAL A 174 -5.15 6.14 8.61
CA VAL A 174 -4.47 5.09 7.86
C VAL A 174 -3.33 5.72 7.08
N MET A 175 -2.11 5.50 7.56
CA MET A 175 -0.89 6.02 6.94
C MET A 175 -0.36 5.08 5.87
N LEU A 176 -0.04 5.65 4.70
CA LEU A 176 0.69 4.96 3.64
C LEU A 176 2.19 5.07 3.85
N LEU A 177 2.89 3.94 3.73
CA LEU A 177 4.34 3.85 3.65
C LEU A 177 4.74 2.80 2.63
N HIS A 178 5.80 3.05 1.87
CA HIS A 178 6.37 2.07 0.96
C HIS A 178 7.41 1.20 1.67
N ASP A 179 7.54 -0.06 1.27
CA ASP A 179 8.64 -0.90 1.75
C ASP A 179 9.93 -0.53 0.99
N ASN A 180 10.71 0.39 1.55
CA ASN A 180 11.88 0.98 0.92
C ASN A 180 13.06 1.07 1.88
N ARG A 181 14.24 1.45 1.34
CA ARG A 181 15.49 1.46 2.10
C ARG A 181 15.47 2.48 3.25
N LEU A 182 14.79 3.60 3.07
CA LEU A 182 14.62 4.62 4.10
C LEU A 182 13.83 4.06 5.30
N ASN A 183 12.72 3.38 5.04
CA ASN A 183 11.83 2.82 6.07
C ASN A 183 12.41 1.57 6.74
N ALA A 184 13.25 0.80 6.04
CA ALA A 184 13.96 -0.34 6.63
C ALA A 184 15.04 0.06 7.67
N GLY A 185 15.50 1.32 7.66
CA GLY A 185 16.63 1.78 8.47
C GLY A 185 16.34 2.07 9.96
N TYR A 186 15.12 1.86 10.44
CA TYR A 186 14.70 2.26 11.80
C TYR A 186 14.81 1.19 12.89
N HIS A 187 15.38 0.02 12.58
CA HIS A 187 15.62 -1.00 13.61
C HIS A 187 16.85 -0.60 14.46
N ARG A 188 16.61 -0.35 15.76
CA ARG A 188 17.64 -0.26 16.80
C ARG A 188 17.94 -1.64 17.36
#